data_AF-A0A919L4X7-F1
#
_entry.id   AF-A0A919L4X7-F1
#
_cell.length_a   1.000
_cell.length_b   1.000
_cell.length_c   1.000
_cell.angle_alpha   90.00
_cell.angle_beta   90.00
_cell.angle_gamma   90.00
#
_symmetry.space_group_name_H-M   'P 1'
#
loop_
_entity.id
_entity.type
_entity.pdbx_description
1 polymer ?
#
loop_
_entity_poly.entity_id
_entity_poly.type
_entity_poly.pdbx_seq_one_letter_code
_entity_poly.pdbx_strand_id
1 'polypeptide(L)'
;MVHHSFQEFADHPGVRARQLGLDRAEGSPLLALFGKRLRTAYEMLDGREPGWRENVNASLATTITPLAAGSGLRLGSHGPGALGVAVDFESEEFVRQLPLLGRRARLTALREVVDLHVPGSSAGRLLDEASEQLGTSAARHDAEAPARAGRTLDRLAALAPGELTENGAYFADELTREWTRLHG
;
A
#
# COMPACT_ATOMS: atom_id res chain seq x y z
N MET A 1 -27.70 23.91 -12.78
CA MET A 1 -26.22 23.82 -12.86
C MET A 1 -25.70 24.46 -11.59
N VAL A 2 -25.31 23.67 -10.59
CA VAL A 2 -24.92 24.19 -9.27
C VAL A 2 -23.43 24.50 -9.32
N HIS A 3 -23.08 25.80 -9.30
CA HIS A 3 -21.69 26.24 -9.20
C HIS A 3 -21.30 26.25 -7.73
N HIS A 4 -20.79 25.13 -7.22
CA HIS A 4 -20.12 25.14 -5.93
C HIS A 4 -18.75 25.79 -6.09
N SER A 5 -18.55 26.93 -5.41
CA SER A 5 -17.26 27.61 -5.41
C SER A 5 -16.31 26.93 -4.44
N PHE A 6 -15.00 27.03 -4.71
CA PHE A 6 -13.97 26.51 -3.80
C PHE A 6 -14.07 27.12 -2.39
N GLN A 7 -14.51 28.37 -2.30
CA GLN A 7 -14.75 29.07 -1.04
C GLN A 7 -15.88 28.40 -0.23
N GLU A 8 -16.96 28.00 -0.90
CA GLU A 8 -18.09 27.32 -0.28
C GLU A 8 -17.70 25.94 0.28
N PHE A 9 -16.79 25.24 -0.40
CA PHE A 9 -16.19 23.99 0.11
C PHE A 9 -15.26 24.24 1.30
N ALA A 10 -14.42 25.27 1.25
CA ALA A 10 -13.51 25.62 2.35
C ALA A 10 -14.27 26.04 3.62
N ASP A 11 -15.42 26.71 3.46
CA ASP A 11 -16.30 27.13 4.55
C ASP A 11 -17.17 25.99 5.10
N HIS A 12 -17.16 24.81 4.48
CA HIS A 12 -17.92 23.67 4.95
C HIS A 12 -17.52 23.30 6.39
N PRO A 13 -18.47 23.06 7.32
CA PRO A 13 -18.17 22.85 8.74
C PRO A 13 -17.16 21.72 9.00
N GLY A 14 -17.23 20.63 8.22
CA GLY A 14 -16.29 19.51 8.32
C GLY A 14 -14.88 19.79 7.78
N VAL A 15 -14.72 20.78 6.90
CA VAL A 15 -13.41 21.23 6.39
C VAL A 15 -12.79 22.20 7.39
N ARG A 16 -13.57 23.18 7.89
CA ARG A 16 -13.14 24.11 8.95
C ARG A 16 -12.75 23.39 10.24
N ALA A 17 -13.49 22.37 10.65
CA ALA A 17 -13.16 21.58 11.84
C ALA A 17 -11.81 20.84 11.70
N ARG A 18 -11.46 20.38 10.49
CA ARG A 18 -10.16 19.77 10.21
C ARG A 18 -9.05 20.82 10.13
N GLN A 19 -9.27 21.96 9.47
CA GLN A 19 -8.31 23.07 9.40
C GLN A 19 -8.00 23.66 10.78
N LEU A 20 -9.02 23.93 11.60
CA LEU A 20 -8.83 24.40 12.97
C LEU A 20 -8.10 23.35 13.85
N GLY A 21 -8.27 22.06 13.57
CA GLY A 21 -7.48 21.01 14.19
C GLY A 21 -6.01 20.99 13.77
N LEU A 22 -5.72 21.39 12.52
CA LEU A 22 -4.36 21.53 11.99
C LEU A 22 -3.68 22.81 12.48
N ASP A 23 -4.38 23.94 12.53
CA ASP A 23 -3.87 25.21 13.05
C ASP A 23 -3.56 25.14 14.55
N ARG A 24 -4.34 24.36 15.32
CA ARG A 24 -4.03 24.08 16.73
C ARG A 24 -2.82 23.15 16.90
N ALA A 25 -2.42 22.48 15.83
CA ALA A 25 -1.37 21.48 15.83
C ALA A 25 -0.07 22.00 15.20
N GLU A 26 -0.09 23.12 14.47
CA GLU A 26 1.12 23.89 14.14
C GLU A 26 1.81 24.32 15.46
N GLY A 27 3.00 23.75 15.69
CA GLY A 27 3.73 23.91 16.97
C GLY A 27 3.40 22.89 18.05
N SER A 28 2.54 21.90 17.79
CA SER A 28 2.27 20.82 18.74
C SER A 28 3.49 19.88 18.86
N PRO A 29 4.00 19.64 20.09
CA PRO A 29 5.09 18.68 20.31
C PRO A 29 4.78 17.28 19.74
N LEU A 30 3.50 16.92 19.67
CA LEU A 30 3.02 15.66 19.08
C LEU A 30 3.28 15.61 17.58
N LEU A 31 2.92 16.66 16.83
CA LEU A 31 3.15 16.69 15.37
C LEU A 31 4.64 16.81 15.02
N ALA A 32 5.41 17.53 15.83
CA ALA A 32 6.86 17.60 15.67
C ALA A 32 7.50 16.21 15.87
N LEU A 33 7.07 15.47 16.90
CA LEU A 33 7.52 14.10 17.14
C LEU A 33 7.08 13.14 16.02
N PHE A 34 5.83 13.23 15.57
CA PHE A 34 5.31 12.48 14.44
C PHE A 34 6.16 12.68 13.18
N GLY A 35 6.44 13.94 12.82
CA GLY A 35 7.29 14.27 11.67
C GLY A 35 8.72 13.75 11.83
N LYS A 36 9.28 13.75 13.05
CA LYS A 36 10.60 13.16 13.32
C LYS A 36 10.58 11.65 13.10
N ARG A 37 9.59 10.93 13.65
CA ARG A 37 9.42 9.48 13.47
C ARG A 37 9.28 9.09 12.01
N LEU A 38 8.54 9.89 11.24
CA LEU A 38 8.32 9.67 9.82
C LEU A 38 9.61 9.81 9.01
N ARG A 39 10.39 10.88 9.25
CA ARG A 39 11.71 11.05 8.63
C ARG A 39 12.63 9.88 8.95
N THR A 40 12.73 9.50 10.22
CA THR A 40 13.52 8.35 10.64
C THR A 40 13.07 7.06 9.95
N ALA A 41 11.77 6.83 9.80
CA ALA A 41 11.27 5.64 9.12
C ALA A 41 11.65 5.61 7.62
N TYR A 42 11.56 6.76 6.92
CA TYR A 42 12.00 6.84 5.53
C TYR A 42 13.53 6.71 5.37
N GLU A 43 14.32 7.30 6.28
CA GLU A 43 15.77 7.13 6.31
C GLU A 43 16.17 5.65 6.53
N MET A 44 15.46 4.96 7.44
CA MET A 44 15.65 3.53 7.67
C MET A 44 15.29 2.69 6.44
N LEU A 45 14.19 3.03 5.74
CA LEU A 45 13.79 2.33 4.53
C LEU A 45 14.80 2.56 3.39
N ASP A 46 15.27 3.79 3.20
CA ASP A 46 16.33 4.13 2.23
C ASP A 46 17.62 3.34 2.52
N GLY A 47 17.98 3.18 3.80
CA GLY A 47 19.15 2.39 4.21
C GLY A 47 18.98 0.88 4.05
N ARG A 48 17.76 0.35 4.28
CA ARG A 48 17.47 -1.09 4.22
C ARG A 48 17.27 -1.59 2.80
N GLU A 49 16.66 -0.77 1.94
CA GLU A 49 16.34 -1.12 0.55
C GLU A 49 16.70 0.06 -0.37
N PRO A 50 17.98 0.21 -0.74
CA PRO A 50 18.40 1.25 -1.68
C PRO A 50 17.63 1.13 -3.00
N GLY A 51 17.01 2.25 -3.43
CA GLY A 51 16.22 2.30 -4.66
C GLY A 51 14.77 1.80 -4.53
N TRP A 52 14.27 1.54 -3.30
CA TRP A 52 12.87 1.12 -3.10
C TRP A 52 11.86 2.10 -3.70
N ARG A 53 12.20 3.40 -3.82
CA ARG A 53 11.34 4.44 -4.41
C ARG A 53 11.09 4.23 -5.90
N GLU A 54 11.99 3.56 -6.62
CA GLU A 54 11.82 3.21 -8.03
C GLU A 54 11.01 1.91 -8.20
N ASN A 55 10.72 1.18 -7.12
CA ASN A 55 9.95 -0.05 -7.17
C ASN A 55 8.51 0.24 -7.63
N VAL A 56 7.96 -0.58 -8.52
CA VAL A 56 6.57 -0.46 -8.99
C VAL A 56 5.54 -0.55 -7.85
N ASN A 57 5.91 -1.20 -6.74
CA ASN A 57 5.09 -1.32 -5.54
C ASN A 57 5.38 -0.23 -4.50
N ALA A 58 6.19 0.78 -4.82
CA ALA A 58 6.52 1.86 -3.88
C ALA A 58 5.27 2.70 -3.55
N SER A 59 4.95 2.81 -2.26
CA SER A 59 3.93 3.76 -1.80
C SER A 59 4.54 5.14 -1.61
N LEU A 60 4.58 5.94 -2.68
CA LEU A 60 4.99 7.34 -2.63
C LEU A 60 3.80 8.21 -2.22
N ALA A 61 3.58 8.31 -0.91
CA ALA A 61 2.51 9.13 -0.38
C ALA A 61 2.74 10.61 -0.73
N THR A 62 1.82 11.20 -1.49
CA THR A 62 1.76 12.64 -1.76
C THR A 62 1.12 13.39 -0.61
N THR A 63 0.30 12.70 0.21
CA THR A 63 -0.38 13.25 1.37
C THR A 63 -0.30 12.27 2.53
N ILE A 64 0.22 12.72 3.66
CA ILE A 64 0.25 11.95 4.91
C ILE A 64 -0.72 12.57 5.90
N THR A 65 -1.71 11.79 6.31
CA THR A 65 -2.73 12.19 7.30
C THR A 65 -2.40 11.55 8.64
N PRO A 66 -2.05 12.32 9.68
CA PRO A 66 -1.95 11.80 11.03
C PRO A 66 -3.32 11.24 11.49
N LEU A 67 -3.33 10.00 11.98
CA LEU A 67 -4.50 9.33 12.52
C LEU A 67 -4.42 9.20 14.04
N ALA A 68 -5.56 8.93 14.69
CA ALA A 68 -5.60 8.65 16.11
C ALA A 68 -4.68 7.48 16.50
N ALA A 69 -4.17 7.49 17.73
CA ALA A 69 -3.34 6.42 18.27
C ALA A 69 -4.00 5.04 18.12
N GLY A 70 -3.22 4.02 17.83
CA GLY A 70 -3.70 2.65 17.57
C GLY A 70 -4.39 2.43 16.22
N SER A 71 -4.49 3.45 15.35
CA SER A 71 -5.14 3.29 14.03
C SER A 71 -4.31 2.49 13.02
N GLY A 72 -3.02 2.29 13.29
CA GLY A 72 -2.05 1.70 12.37
C GLY A 72 -1.74 2.56 11.15
N LEU A 73 -1.22 1.92 10.10
CA LEU A 73 -1.08 2.52 8.77
C LEU A 73 -2.32 2.17 7.93
N ARG A 74 -2.85 3.14 7.18
CA ARG A 74 -4.05 2.97 6.35
C ARG A 74 -3.85 3.60 4.99
N LEU A 75 -4.15 2.86 3.93
CA LEU A 75 -4.29 3.45 2.60
C LEU A 75 -5.55 4.32 2.57
N GLY A 76 -5.45 5.49 1.95
CA GLY A 76 -6.63 6.30 1.67
C GLY A 76 -7.56 5.56 0.70
N SER A 77 -8.85 5.55 1.02
CA SER A 77 -9.87 4.87 0.20
C SER A 77 -10.20 5.59 -1.11
N HIS A 78 -9.82 6.88 -1.27
CA HIS A 78 -10.31 7.74 -2.36
C HIS A 78 -9.27 8.72 -2.95
N GLY A 79 -7.98 8.37 -2.95
CA GLY A 79 -6.98 9.23 -3.59
C GLY A 79 -5.62 8.55 -3.76
N PRO A 80 -5.06 8.48 -4.99
CA PRO A 80 -3.70 8.00 -5.19
C PRO A 80 -2.71 8.84 -4.37
N GLY A 81 -1.86 8.17 -3.59
CA GLY A 81 -0.85 8.82 -2.76
C GLY A 81 -1.33 9.31 -1.38
N ALA A 82 -2.56 9.01 -0.95
CA ALA A 82 -3.00 9.29 0.42
C ALA A 82 -2.63 8.15 1.40
N LEU A 83 -1.87 8.48 2.45
CA LEU A 83 -1.49 7.54 3.51
C LEU A 83 -1.90 8.09 4.88
N GLY A 84 -2.74 7.35 5.58
CA GLY A 84 -3.04 7.57 6.99
C GLY A 84 -2.01 6.88 7.88
N VAL A 85 -1.46 7.60 8.86
CA VAL A 85 -0.46 7.05 9.79
C VAL A 85 -0.84 7.42 11.21
N ALA A 86 -1.05 6.43 12.08
CA ALA A 86 -1.32 6.66 13.49
C ALA A 86 -0.22 7.50 14.14
N VAL A 87 -0.58 8.51 14.96
CA VAL A 87 0.40 9.41 15.59
C VAL A 87 1.39 8.69 16.51
N ASP A 88 1.02 7.53 17.03
CA ASP A 88 1.81 6.69 17.93
C ASP A 88 2.59 5.58 17.22
N PHE A 89 2.63 5.57 15.88
CA PHE A 89 3.33 4.53 15.14
C PHE A 89 4.82 4.42 15.50
N GLU A 90 5.36 3.21 15.33
CA GLU A 90 6.78 2.92 15.49
C GLU A 90 7.47 2.89 14.12
N SER A 91 8.63 3.54 14.00
CA SER A 91 9.36 3.66 12.71
C SER A 91 9.69 2.30 12.10
N GLU A 92 10.05 1.32 12.93
CA GLU A 92 10.29 -0.06 12.50
C GLU A 92 9.04 -0.72 11.91
N GLU A 93 7.87 -0.55 12.52
CA GLU A 93 6.62 -1.08 11.97
C GLU A 93 6.25 -0.39 10.65
N PHE A 94 6.50 0.92 10.54
CA PHE A 94 6.30 1.66 9.30
C PHE A 94 7.18 1.12 8.16
N VAL A 95 8.48 0.92 8.41
CA VAL A 95 9.43 0.35 7.44
C VAL A 95 8.96 -1.02 6.95
N ARG A 96 8.36 -1.83 7.83
CA ARG A 96 7.81 -3.14 7.48
C ARG A 96 6.53 -3.08 6.66
N GLN A 97 5.59 -2.21 7.06
CA GLN A 97 4.25 -2.18 6.48
C GLN A 97 4.16 -1.40 5.18
N LEU A 98 4.99 -0.35 4.99
CA LEU A 98 4.86 0.52 3.83
C LEU A 98 5.00 -0.22 2.48
N PRO A 99 5.97 -1.15 2.28
CA PRO A 99 6.07 -1.93 1.04
C PRO A 99 4.84 -2.82 0.79
N LEU A 100 4.31 -3.45 1.85
CA LEU A 100 3.09 -4.27 1.77
C LEU A 100 1.90 -3.43 1.34
N LEU A 101 1.75 -2.24 1.93
CA LEU A 101 0.70 -1.30 1.58
C LEU A 101 0.82 -0.79 0.14
N GLY A 102 2.03 -0.47 -0.32
CA GLY A 102 2.25 -0.05 -1.70
C GLY A 102 1.87 -1.14 -2.71
N ARG A 103 2.20 -2.40 -2.41
CA ARG A 103 1.77 -3.55 -3.22
C ARG A 103 0.25 -3.71 -3.26
N ARG A 104 -0.44 -3.60 -2.12
CA ARG A 104 -1.91 -3.65 -2.04
C ARG A 104 -2.56 -2.50 -2.81
N ALA A 105 -2.00 -1.29 -2.70
CA ALA A 105 -2.47 -0.12 -3.42
C ALA A 105 -2.34 -0.32 -4.94
N ARG A 106 -1.19 -0.83 -5.40
CA ARG A 106 -0.98 -1.14 -6.83
C ARG A 106 -1.98 -2.18 -7.34
N LEU A 107 -2.16 -3.29 -6.62
CA LEU A 107 -3.10 -4.34 -7.03
C LEU A 107 -4.55 -3.82 -7.09
N THR A 108 -4.93 -2.98 -6.13
CA THR A 108 -6.24 -2.31 -6.13
C THR A 108 -6.38 -1.41 -7.36
N ALA A 109 -5.39 -0.54 -7.62
CA ALA A 109 -5.40 0.35 -8.78
C ALA A 109 -5.44 -0.41 -10.11
N LEU A 110 -4.72 -1.54 -10.24
CA LEU A 110 -4.79 -2.40 -11.42
C LEU A 110 -6.21 -2.93 -11.64
N ARG A 111 -6.89 -3.38 -10.59
CA ARG A 111 -8.27 -3.89 -10.66
C ARG A 111 -9.31 -2.82 -10.95
N GLU A 112 -9.03 -1.56 -10.65
CA GLU A 112 -9.91 -0.44 -11.01
C GLU A 112 -9.91 -0.16 -12.51
N VAL A 113 -8.83 -0.51 -13.22
CA VAL A 113 -8.67 -0.18 -14.64
C VAL A 113 -8.77 -1.38 -15.57
N VAL A 114 -8.48 -2.58 -15.09
CA VAL A 114 -8.54 -3.82 -15.87
C VAL A 114 -9.05 -5.01 -15.06
N ASP A 115 -9.80 -5.88 -15.74
CA ASP A 115 -10.12 -7.19 -15.19
C ASP A 115 -8.87 -8.08 -15.20
N LEU A 116 -8.51 -8.62 -14.03
CA LEU A 116 -7.39 -9.57 -13.88
C LEU A 116 -7.87 -11.03 -13.88
N HIS A 117 -9.15 -11.27 -13.65
CA HIS A 117 -9.70 -12.61 -13.60
C HIS A 117 -11.17 -12.62 -13.98
N VAL A 118 -11.67 -13.81 -14.32
CA VAL A 118 -13.10 -14.00 -14.51
C VAL A 118 -13.82 -13.95 -13.15
N PRO A 119 -14.92 -13.18 -13.01
CA PRO A 119 -15.70 -13.15 -11.77
C PRO A 119 -16.15 -14.54 -11.32
N GLY A 120 -16.02 -14.82 -10.03
CA GLY A 120 -16.37 -16.12 -9.45
C GLY A 120 -15.29 -17.21 -9.59
N SER A 121 -14.20 -16.95 -10.32
CA SER A 121 -13.04 -17.85 -10.35
C SER A 121 -12.22 -17.75 -9.06
N SER A 122 -11.38 -18.76 -8.83
CA SER A 122 -10.46 -18.75 -7.69
C SER A 122 -9.26 -17.82 -7.90
N ALA A 123 -9.04 -17.37 -9.13
CA ALA A 123 -7.86 -16.64 -9.55
C ALA A 123 -7.70 -15.29 -8.83
N GLY A 124 -8.80 -14.56 -8.58
CA GLY A 124 -8.76 -13.29 -7.85
C GLY A 124 -8.12 -13.44 -6.46
N ARG A 125 -8.58 -14.43 -5.69
CA ARG A 125 -8.03 -14.74 -4.35
C ARG A 125 -6.59 -15.20 -4.43
N LEU A 126 -6.22 -16.01 -5.41
CA LEU A 126 -4.85 -16.50 -5.57
C LEU A 126 -3.87 -15.37 -5.94
N LEU A 127 -4.30 -14.40 -6.76
CA LEU A 127 -3.52 -13.20 -7.05
C LEU A 127 -3.29 -12.35 -5.79
N ASP A 128 -4.31 -12.20 -4.94
CA ASP A 128 -4.18 -11.52 -3.64
C ASP A 128 -3.17 -12.25 -2.74
N GLU A 129 -3.33 -13.57 -2.58
CA GLU A 129 -2.47 -14.39 -1.74
C GLU A 129 -1.01 -14.37 -2.21
N ALA A 130 -0.77 -14.54 -3.52
CA ALA A 130 0.58 -14.54 -4.08
C ALA A 130 1.26 -13.17 -3.89
N SER A 131 0.53 -12.08 -4.17
CA SER A 131 1.00 -10.72 -3.99
C SER A 131 1.37 -10.45 -2.52
N GLU A 132 0.47 -10.75 -1.59
CA GLU A 132 0.69 -10.55 -0.14
C GLU A 132 1.87 -11.38 0.41
N GLN A 133 1.98 -12.65 -0.01
CA GLN A 133 3.05 -13.54 0.43
C GLN A 133 4.41 -13.11 -0.11
N LEU A 134 4.48 -12.61 -1.35
CA LEU A 134 5.69 -12.02 -1.91
C LEU A 134 6.13 -10.77 -1.16
N GLY A 135 5.18 -9.89 -0.82
CA GLY A 135 5.46 -8.73 0.02
C GLY A 135 6.04 -9.14 1.38
N THR A 136 5.41 -10.12 2.04
CA THR A 136 5.87 -10.63 3.34
C THR A 136 7.27 -11.26 3.25
N SER A 137 7.53 -11.96 2.15
CA SER A 137 8.81 -12.60 1.86
C SER A 137 9.93 -11.58 1.65
N ALA A 138 9.70 -10.55 0.84
CA ALA A 138 10.66 -9.47 0.58
C ALA A 138 11.04 -8.74 1.87
N ALA A 139 10.08 -8.56 2.76
CA ALA A 139 10.29 -7.93 4.06
C ALA A 139 10.99 -8.85 5.10
N ARG A 140 11.29 -10.12 4.74
CA ARG A 140 11.99 -11.13 5.55
C ARG A 140 11.36 -11.36 6.93
N HIS A 141 10.03 -11.30 7.01
CA HIS A 141 9.30 -11.44 8.26
C HIS A 141 8.91 -12.87 8.60
N ASP A 142 8.91 -13.74 7.60
CA ASP A 142 8.48 -15.12 7.78
C ASP A 142 9.33 -16.02 6.88
N ALA A 143 10.03 -16.97 7.50
CA ALA A 143 10.88 -17.93 6.81
C ALA A 143 10.10 -18.87 5.87
N GLU A 144 8.80 -19.05 6.11
CA GLU A 144 7.91 -19.84 5.26
C GLU A 144 7.23 -19.02 4.15
N ALA A 145 7.27 -17.69 4.21
CA ALA A 145 6.65 -16.84 3.18
C ALA A 145 7.15 -17.15 1.75
N PRO A 146 8.46 -17.38 1.50
CA PRO A 146 8.92 -17.78 0.17
C PRO A 146 8.26 -19.08 -0.32
N ALA A 147 8.16 -20.09 0.56
CA ALA A 147 7.63 -21.40 0.20
C ALA A 147 6.10 -21.34 0.00
N ARG A 148 5.38 -20.51 0.78
CA ARG A 148 3.94 -20.27 0.56
C ARG A 148 3.71 -19.53 -0.75
N ALA A 149 4.49 -18.48 -1.03
CA ALA A 149 4.41 -17.74 -2.29
C ALA A 149 4.60 -18.68 -3.50
N GLY A 150 5.63 -19.53 -3.47
CA GLY A 150 5.87 -20.52 -4.53
C GLY A 150 4.67 -21.45 -4.74
N ARG A 151 4.11 -22.02 -3.66
CA ARG A 151 2.92 -22.89 -3.76
C ARG A 151 1.70 -22.16 -4.31
N THR A 152 1.51 -20.88 -3.99
CA THR A 152 0.38 -20.10 -4.51
C THR A 152 0.58 -19.78 -6.00
N LEU A 153 1.82 -19.49 -6.42
CA LEU A 153 2.18 -19.31 -7.82
C LEU A 153 1.99 -20.60 -8.64
N ASP A 154 2.37 -21.76 -8.08
CA ASP A 154 2.11 -23.07 -8.71
C ASP A 154 0.61 -23.29 -8.93
N ARG A 155 -0.24 -22.90 -7.96
CA ARG A 155 -1.69 -22.97 -8.09
C ARG A 155 -2.24 -22.01 -9.14
N LEU A 156 -1.68 -20.80 -9.24
CA LEU A 156 -2.03 -19.84 -10.30
C LEU A 156 -1.71 -20.41 -11.68
N ALA A 157 -0.53 -21.04 -11.83
CA ALA A 157 -0.11 -21.66 -13.09
C ALA A 157 -0.96 -22.89 -13.47
N ALA A 158 -1.55 -23.56 -12.49
CA ALA A 158 -2.41 -24.72 -12.69
C ALA A 158 -3.90 -24.39 -12.92
N LEU A 159 -4.28 -23.10 -12.97
CA LEU A 159 -5.67 -22.70 -13.22
C LEU A 159 -6.15 -23.14 -14.61
N ALA A 160 -7.46 -23.40 -14.71
CA ALA A 160 -8.05 -23.73 -15.99
C ALA A 160 -7.90 -22.56 -16.98
N PRO A 161 -7.70 -22.84 -18.29
CA PRO A 161 -7.67 -21.81 -19.31
C PRO A 161 -8.93 -20.94 -19.25
N GLY A 162 -8.71 -19.62 -19.19
CA GLY A 162 -9.81 -18.65 -19.11
C GLY A 162 -10.25 -18.27 -17.69
N GLU A 163 -9.66 -18.79 -16.61
CA GLU A 163 -9.90 -18.22 -15.27
C GLU A 163 -9.19 -16.88 -15.04
N LEU A 164 -8.05 -16.69 -15.71
CA LEU A 164 -7.32 -15.43 -15.80
C LEU A 164 -7.63 -14.75 -17.15
N THR A 165 -7.72 -13.42 -17.13
CA THR A 165 -7.67 -12.62 -18.35
C THR A 165 -6.22 -12.57 -18.86
N GLU A 166 -6.00 -12.01 -20.06
CA GLU A 166 -4.63 -11.77 -20.58
C GLU A 166 -3.80 -10.90 -19.62
N ASN A 167 -4.40 -9.83 -19.09
CA ASN A 167 -3.76 -8.96 -18.08
C ASN A 167 -3.50 -9.71 -16.76
N GLY A 168 -4.41 -10.59 -16.36
CA GLY A 168 -4.23 -11.47 -15.20
C GLY A 168 -3.07 -12.43 -15.35
N ALA A 169 -2.94 -13.06 -16.51
CA ALA A 169 -1.84 -13.95 -16.83
C ALA A 169 -0.51 -13.20 -16.85
N TYR A 170 -0.48 -12.01 -17.45
CA TYR A 170 0.70 -11.14 -17.43
C TYR A 170 1.12 -10.77 -16.00
N PHE A 171 0.15 -10.41 -15.15
CA PHE A 171 0.44 -10.06 -13.76
C PHE A 171 0.93 -11.29 -12.96
N ALA A 172 0.35 -12.48 -13.16
CA ALA A 172 0.83 -13.71 -12.54
C ALA A 172 2.27 -14.07 -12.96
N ASP A 173 2.62 -13.86 -14.23
CA ASP A 173 3.99 -14.02 -14.73
C ASP A 173 4.94 -12.99 -14.10
N GLU A 174 4.50 -11.74 -13.92
CA GLU A 174 5.27 -10.72 -13.21
C GLU A 174 5.58 -11.13 -11.76
N LEU A 175 4.58 -11.64 -11.03
CA LEU A 175 4.76 -12.17 -9.67
C LEU A 175 5.72 -13.37 -9.64
N THR A 176 5.65 -14.24 -10.64
CA THR A 176 6.54 -15.41 -10.76
C THR A 176 7.98 -14.97 -11.02
N ARG A 177 8.21 -14.03 -11.95
CA ARG A 177 9.54 -13.45 -12.19
C ARG A 177 10.10 -12.75 -10.96
N GLU A 178 9.25 -12.07 -10.21
CA GLU A 178 9.63 -11.46 -8.93
C GLU A 178 10.06 -12.51 -7.90
N TRP A 179 9.27 -13.56 -7.71
CA TRP A 179 9.59 -14.65 -6.79
C TRP A 179 10.94 -15.29 -7.12
N THR A 180 11.18 -15.62 -8.40
CA THR A 180 12.43 -16.19 -8.88
C THR A 180 13.62 -15.25 -8.65
N ARG A 181 13.44 -13.93 -8.82
CA ARG A 181 14.51 -12.95 -8.53
C ARG A 181 14.88 -12.91 -7.05
N LEU A 182 13.92 -13.12 -6.16
CA LEU A 182 14.12 -13.04 -4.72
C LEU A 182 14.64 -14.35 -4.11
N HIS A 183 14.36 -15.50 -4.75
CA HIS A 183 14.56 -16.83 -4.15
C HIS A 183 15.15 -17.91 -5.06
N GLY A 184 15.40 -17.59 -6.34
CA GLY A 184 16.02 -18.48 -7.33
C GLY A 184 17.52 -18.27 -7.49
#